data_AF-A0A962NE54-F1
#
_entry.id   AF-A0A962NE54-F1
#
_cell.length_a   1.000
_cell.length_b   1.000
_cell.length_c   1.000
_cell.angle_alpha   90.00
_cell.angle_beta   90.00
_cell.angle_gamma   90.00
#
_symmetry.space_group_name_H-M   'P 1'
#
loop_
_entity.id
_entity.type
_entity.pdbx_description
1 polymer ?
#
loop_
_entity_poly.entity_id
_entity_poly.type
_entity_poly.pdbx_seq_one_letter_code
_entity_poly.pdbx_strand_id
1 'polypeptide(L)'
;MKPLTEAIISLFDLAEAEGRLLQRRLLQTLVVALLMLMAALMATGAAILFMAALYQFLITFWQPFLTLIVVGSACLLLAGVLLWSARHVHARNRNKPV
;
A
#
# COMPACT_ATOMS: atom_id res chain seq x y z
N MET A 1 -4.10 -49.71 -22.34
CA MET A 1 -5.16 -48.74 -21.97
C MET A 1 -5.06 -48.20 -20.53
N LYS A 2 -4.28 -48.80 -19.63
CA LYS A 2 -4.00 -48.27 -18.27
C LYS A 2 -3.14 -46.98 -18.17
N PRO A 3 -2.12 -46.73 -19.02
CA PRO A 3 -1.19 -45.62 -18.77
C PRO A 3 -1.77 -44.23 -19.12
N LEU A 4 -2.75 -44.17 -20.02
CA LEU A 4 -3.43 -42.92 -20.37
C LEU A 4 -4.34 -42.43 -19.25
N THR A 5 -5.06 -43.34 -18.60
CA THR A 5 -5.95 -43.00 -17.48
C THR A 5 -5.16 -42.49 -16.28
N GLU A 6 -4.00 -43.07 -16.00
CA GLU A 6 -3.13 -42.69 -14.89
C GLU A 6 -2.44 -41.34 -15.13
N ALA A 7 -2.06 -41.04 -16.38
CA ALA A 7 -1.57 -39.73 -16.77
C ALA A 7 -2.65 -38.63 -16.64
N ILE A 8 -3.90 -38.93 -17.00
CA ILE A 8 -5.01 -37.98 -16.88
C ILE A 8 -5.35 -37.71 -15.40
N ILE A 9 -5.36 -38.75 -14.56
CA ILE A 9 -5.59 -38.61 -13.10
C ILE A 9 -4.48 -37.79 -12.46
N SER A 10 -3.20 -38.05 -12.80
CA SER A 10 -2.07 -37.26 -12.33
C SER A 10 -2.13 -35.79 -12.72
N LEU A 11 -2.68 -35.47 -13.90
CA LEU A 11 -2.84 -34.09 -14.36
C LEU A 11 -3.92 -33.35 -13.56
N PHE A 12 -5.00 -34.03 -13.21
CA PHE A 12 -6.06 -33.47 -12.36
C PHE A 12 -5.62 -33.27 -10.91
N ASP A 13 -4.87 -34.23 -10.33
CA ASP A 13 -4.29 -34.07 -8.99
C ASP A 13 -3.30 -32.89 -8.95
N LEU A 14 -2.51 -32.69 -10.00
CA LEU A 14 -1.59 -31.57 -10.11
C LEU A 14 -2.34 -30.24 -10.24
N ALA A 15 -3.40 -30.20 -11.05
CA ALA A 15 -4.27 -29.03 -11.20
C ALA A 15 -5.02 -28.70 -9.89
N GLU A 16 -5.45 -29.71 -9.13
CA GLU A 16 -6.08 -29.51 -7.82
C GLU A 16 -5.07 -28.99 -6.78
N ALA A 17 -3.85 -29.51 -6.79
CA ALA A 17 -2.77 -29.03 -5.93
C ALA A 17 -2.41 -27.56 -6.23
N GLU A 18 -2.25 -27.20 -7.50
CA GLU A 18 -1.99 -25.82 -7.93
C GLU A 18 -3.18 -24.90 -7.65
N GLY A 19 -4.42 -25.36 -7.88
CA GLY A 19 -5.64 -24.61 -7.58
C GLY A 19 -5.78 -24.31 -6.08
N ARG A 20 -5.49 -25.27 -5.21
CA ARG A 20 -5.53 -25.08 -3.75
C ARG A 20 -4.42 -24.14 -3.26
N LEU A 21 -3.26 -24.18 -3.91
CA LEU A 21 -2.13 -23.28 -3.64
C LEU A 21 -2.44 -21.85 -4.12
N LEU A 22 -3.09 -21.72 -5.28
CA LEU A 22 -3.58 -20.45 -5.83
C LEU A 22 -4.64 -19.82 -4.91
N GLN A 23 -5.61 -20.60 -4.44
CA GLN A 23 -6.66 -20.12 -3.54
C GLN A 23 -6.09 -19.60 -2.22
N ARG A 24 -5.13 -20.31 -1.63
CA ARG A 24 -4.44 -19.85 -0.41
C ARG A 24 -3.63 -18.58 -0.64
N ARG A 25 -2.87 -18.51 -1.74
CA ARG A 25 -2.09 -17.31 -2.09
C ARG A 25 -2.99 -16.12 -2.40
N LEU A 26 -4.11 -16.31 -3.12
CA LEU A 26 -5.07 -15.27 -3.42
C LEU A 26 -5.74 -14.71 -2.17
N LEU A 27 -6.17 -15.57 -1.25
CA LEU A 27 -6.72 -15.12 0.03
C LEU A 27 -5.69 -14.33 0.83
N GLN A 28 -4.44 -14.81 0.89
CA GLN A 28 -3.38 -14.11 1.59
C GLN A 28 -3.06 -12.75 0.97
N THR A 29 -2.95 -12.67 -0.36
CA THR A 29 -2.68 -11.38 -1.04
C THR A 29 -3.85 -10.42 -0.89
N LEU A 30 -5.09 -10.91 -0.94
CA LEU A 30 -6.29 -10.10 -0.75
C LEU A 30 -6.37 -9.54 0.67
N VAL A 31 -6.07 -10.36 1.69
CA VAL A 31 -6.03 -9.90 3.08
C VAL A 31 -4.93 -8.85 3.27
N VAL A 32 -3.73 -9.08 2.75
CA VAL A 32 -2.62 -8.10 2.84
C VAL A 32 -2.99 -6.80 2.11
N ALA A 33 -3.58 -6.89 0.91
CA ALA A 33 -4.01 -5.73 0.14
C ALA A 33 -5.08 -4.92 0.90
N LEU A 34 -6.05 -5.61 1.53
CA LEU A 34 -7.08 -4.97 2.35
C LEU A 34 -6.49 -4.24 3.55
N LEU A 35 -5.54 -4.89 4.26
CA LEU A 35 -4.84 -4.27 5.38
C LEU A 35 -4.01 -3.06 4.94
N MET A 36 -3.33 -3.14 3.80
CA MET A 36 -2.60 -2.00 3.23
C MET A 36 -3.54 -0.85 2.87
N LEU A 37 -4.70 -1.13 2.28
CA LEU A 37 -5.69 -0.12 1.96
C LEU A 37 -6.24 0.55 3.22
N MET A 38 -6.54 -0.21 4.27
CA MET A 38 -6.98 0.33 5.55
C MET A 38 -5.91 1.21 6.19
N ALA A 39 -4.65 0.74 6.19
CA ALA A 39 -3.52 1.52 6.71
C ALA A 39 -3.34 2.84 5.92
N ALA A 40 -3.48 2.79 4.58
CA ALA A 40 -3.40 3.98 3.74
C ALA A 40 -4.53 4.98 4.07
N LEU A 41 -5.77 4.51 4.26
CA LEU A 41 -6.90 5.36 4.65
C LEU A 41 -6.70 6.01 6.03
N MET A 42 -6.22 5.25 7.02
CA MET A 42 -5.97 5.82 8.34
C MET A 42 -4.81 6.84 8.30
N ALA A 43 -3.75 6.55 7.54
CA ALA A 43 -2.63 7.46 7.39
C ALA A 43 -3.02 8.76 6.69
N THR A 44 -3.82 8.70 5.62
CA THR A 44 -4.32 9.90 4.93
C THR A 44 -5.27 10.70 5.82
N GLY A 45 -6.19 10.03 6.52
CA GLY A 45 -7.07 10.67 7.50
C GLY A 45 -6.30 11.40 8.61
N ALA A 46 -5.28 10.75 9.18
CA ALA A 46 -4.42 11.35 10.19
C ALA A 46 -3.67 12.58 9.65
N ALA A 47 -3.14 12.53 8.43
CA ALA A 47 -2.47 13.66 7.81
C ALA A 47 -3.40 14.86 7.59
N ILE A 48 -4.65 14.62 7.17
CA ILE A 48 -5.66 15.68 7.00
C ILE A 48 -5.98 16.33 8.35
N LEU A 49 -6.27 15.53 9.38
CA LEU A 49 -6.59 16.05 10.72
C LEU A 49 -5.40 16.81 11.32
N PHE A 50 -4.18 16.31 11.14
CA PHE A 50 -2.97 16.99 11.56
C PHE A 50 -2.81 18.36 10.91
N MET A 51 -3.00 18.45 9.59
CA MET A 51 -2.95 19.73 8.87
C MET A 51 -4.06 20.69 9.29
N ALA A 52 -5.29 20.18 9.51
CA ALA A 52 -6.40 20.99 10.00
C ALA A 52 -6.12 21.55 11.41
N ALA A 53 -5.57 20.73 12.31
CA ALA A 53 -5.18 21.16 13.64
C ALA A 53 -4.05 22.18 13.60
N LEU A 54 -3.04 21.96 12.75
CA LEU A 54 -1.93 22.90 12.55
C LEU A 54 -2.43 24.26 12.05
N TYR A 55 -3.35 24.25 11.07
CA TYR A 55 -3.97 25.48 10.56
C TYR A 55 -4.74 26.22 11.64
N GLN A 56 -5.60 25.53 12.41
CA GLN A 56 -6.38 26.11 13.51
C GLN A 56 -5.48 26.72 14.60
N PHE A 57 -4.37 26.06 14.93
CA PHE A 57 -3.40 26.59 15.87
C PHE A 57 -2.71 27.85 15.33
N LEU A 58 -2.22 27.82 14.09
CA LEU A 58 -1.50 28.93 13.49
C LEU A 58 -2.37 30.19 13.28
N ILE A 59 -3.63 30.02 12.88
CA ILE A 59 -4.53 31.16 12.59
C ILE A 59 -4.91 31.97 13.84
N THR A 60 -4.70 31.40 15.04
CA THR A 60 -4.91 32.12 16.30
C THR A 60 -3.80 33.16 16.54
N PHE A 61 -2.59 32.94 16.03
CA PHE A 61 -1.43 33.81 16.30
C PHE A 61 -1.03 34.66 15.10
N TRP A 62 -1.27 34.20 13.87
CA TRP A 62 -0.71 34.78 12.65
C TRP A 62 -1.81 35.27 11.69
N GLN A 63 -1.43 36.18 10.78
CA GLN A 63 -2.33 36.63 9.70
C GLN A 63 -2.67 35.48 8.72
N PRO A 64 -3.89 35.46 8.15
CA PRO A 64 -4.38 34.35 7.32
C PRO A 64 -3.49 34.00 6.12
N PHE A 65 -2.83 35.01 5.53
CA PHE A 65 -1.94 34.80 4.39
C PHE A 65 -0.70 33.99 4.77
N LEU A 66 -0.06 34.32 5.90
CA LEU A 66 1.15 33.65 6.36
C LEU A 66 0.85 32.20 6.79
N THR A 67 -0.30 31.97 7.41
CA THR A 67 -0.70 30.62 7.84
C THR A 67 -0.90 29.69 6.66
N LEU A 68 -1.54 30.15 5.59
CA LEU A 68 -1.74 29.37 4.38
C LEU A 68 -0.42 29.03 3.67
N ILE A 69 0.56 29.96 3.65
CA ILE A 69 1.89 29.67 3.10
C ILE A 69 2.61 28.59 3.90
N VAL A 70 2.57 28.66 5.23
CA VAL A 70 3.22 27.67 6.09
C VAL A 70 2.55 26.30 5.96
N VAL A 71 1.21 26.23 5.99
CA VAL A 71 0.49 24.97 5.85
C VAL A 71 0.68 24.39 4.43
N GLY A 72 0.67 25.23 3.40
CA GLY A 72 0.90 24.81 2.02
C GLY A 72 2.32 24.26 1.81
N SER A 73 3.33 24.93 2.34
CA SER A 73 4.72 24.43 2.29
C SER A 73 4.90 23.15 3.10
N ALA A 74 4.28 23.02 4.27
CA ALA A 74 4.29 21.79 5.05
C ALA A 74 3.63 20.61 4.29
N CYS A 75 2.54 20.87 3.55
CA CYS A 75 1.88 19.89 2.71
C CYS A 75 2.78 19.43 1.55
N LEU A 76 3.47 20.37 0.87
CA LEU A 76 4.45 20.06 -0.16
C LEU A 76 5.62 19.22 0.38
N LEU A 77 6.12 19.54 1.57
CA LEU A 77 7.18 18.76 2.22
C LEU A 77 6.73 17.34 2.55
N LEU A 78 5.54 17.15 3.13
CA LEU A 78 4.99 15.82 3.39
C LEU A 78 4.82 15.00 2.11
N ALA A 79 4.23 15.61 1.07
CA ALA A 79 4.08 14.95 -0.23
C ALA A 79 5.45 14.56 -0.82
N GLY A 80 6.45 15.44 -0.72
CA GLY A 80 7.82 15.20 -1.16
C GLY A 80 8.48 14.02 -0.42
N VAL A 81 8.36 13.96 0.91
CA VAL A 81 8.90 12.86 1.73
C VAL A 81 8.21 11.53 1.40
N LEU A 82 6.88 11.54 1.21
CA LEU A 82 6.12 10.35 0.81
C LEU A 82 6.55 9.85 -0.58
N LEU A 83 6.69 10.74 -1.56
CA LEU A 83 7.18 10.40 -2.90
C LEU A 83 8.61 9.86 -2.86
N TRP A 84 9.49 10.46 -2.08
CA TRP A 84 10.87 10.03 -1.94
C TRP A 84 10.98 8.64 -1.29
N SER A 85 10.26 8.40 -0.20
CA SER A 85 10.22 7.11 0.47
C SER A 85 9.63 6.01 -0.44
N ALA A 86 8.55 6.30 -1.17
CA ALA A 86 7.99 5.38 -2.15
C ALA A 86 9.00 5.00 -3.25
N ARG A 87 9.72 5.98 -3.80
CA ARG A 87 10.80 5.75 -4.78
C ARG A 87 11.94 4.91 -4.19
N HIS A 88 12.35 5.21 -2.96
CA HIS A 88 13.44 4.48 -2.31
C HIS A 88 13.07 3.02 -2.03
N VAL A 89 11.83 2.76 -1.60
CA VAL A 89 11.34 1.39 -1.40
C VAL A 89 11.27 0.64 -2.73
N HIS A 90 10.79 1.29 -3.79
CA HIS A 90 10.73 0.69 -5.12
C HIS A 90 12.13 0.35 -5.65
N ALA A 91 13.09 1.27 -5.53
CA ALA A 91 14.48 1.06 -5.91
C ALA A 91 15.14 -0.10 -5.11
N ARG A 92 14.88 -0.18 -3.80
CA ARG A 92 15.38 -1.26 -2.95
C ARG A 92 14.82 -2.63 -3.36
N ASN A 93 13.54 -2.72 -3.70
CA ASN A 93 12.93 -3.98 -4.13
C ASN A 93 13.44 -4.44 -5.50
N ARG A 94 13.83 -3.53 -6.40
CA ARG A 94 14.41 -3.87 -7.70
C ARG A 94 15.81 -4.52 -7.59
N ASN A 95 16.58 -4.20 -6.55
CA ASN A 95 17.96 -4.66 -6.38
C ASN A 95 18.09 -5.97 -5.55
N LYS A 96 16.99 -6.63 -5.18
CA LYS A 96 17.07 -7.94 -4.52
C LYS A 96 17.37 -9.02 -5.57
N PRO A 97 18.44 -9.83 -5.42
CA PRO A 97 18.63 -11.01 -6.26
C PRO A 97 17.48 -11.99 -6.01
N VAL A 98 16.95 -12.55 -7.11
CA VAL A 98 15.86 -13.54 -7.12
C VAL A 98 16.27 -14.80 -6.36
#